data_AF-A0A497PQW0-F1
#
_entry.id   AF-A0A497PQW0-F1
#
_cell.length_a   1.000
_cell.length_b   1.000
_cell.length_c   1.000
_cell.angle_alpha   90.00
_cell.angle_beta   90.00
_cell.angle_gamma   90.00
#
_symmetry.space_group_name_H-M   'P 1'
#
loop_
_entity.id
_entity.type
_entity.pdbx_description
1 polymer ?
#
loop_
_entity_poly.entity_id
_entity_poly.type
_entity_poly.pdbx_seq_one_letter_code
_entity_poly.pdbx_strand_id
1 'polypeptide(L)'
;PGILFWDNIQEGNTTPWLGELQGTNPCITGDTEIAVADGRDAVTIEQLTNEGKDVPVYCFDGNRIRISMGRNPRKTRKNVDIFKITLDDGTSFKATADHSIMLRNGEYRRVDQLKKDDSIMPFNNNNESNSSCRNMVNFEHVGKSDVYNLSVDYFHNFAIITNHITTRGGKDKLSGIIIKNCSETGLYNGESCILGSVNLYNHLKNENDKVEVDYDKLRETTRTLVHMLNACLDKNKYPFEFMREAALKTRKIGIGIMGFADLLGRMGVKYGSEESMDLAHKIMGYINSIASRESERMAEEHGPFPGWIGGTGVKGRRNATVTSIAPTGSTSFIAGVSSGLEPFFKIAYMMNRDNNESNIVVARSFMDKIKEDKLEDVIEVMINEDLTPNQMIKRGLLPKTYSHFVTANEVTPEDHVKMQATFQKHVEMSISKTINMPHDATVEDVKKIIRLAYKLGTKGITIFRDDCFRDAFLTEITCSACGSTNLEHKEGCITCNDCGVSLCSVG
;
A
#
# COMPACT_ATOMS: atom_id res chain seq x y z
N PRO A 1 6.66 1.86 5.62
CA PRO A 1 7.53 0.66 5.49
C PRO A 1 7.71 0.16 4.05
N GLY A 2 7.94 1.06 3.08
CA GLY A 2 8.18 0.67 1.69
C GLY A 2 9.02 1.67 0.93
N ILE A 3 9.69 1.21 -0.11
CA ILE A 3 10.55 1.99 -1.01
C ILE A 3 10.03 1.79 -2.43
N LEU A 4 9.92 2.87 -3.19
CA LEU A 4 9.66 2.82 -4.63
C LEU A 4 10.98 3.00 -5.38
N PHE A 5 11.20 2.18 -6.40
CA PHE A 5 12.35 2.28 -7.29
C PHE A 5 11.95 3.09 -8.51
N TRP A 6 12.13 4.40 -8.41
CA TRP A 6 11.59 5.37 -9.38
C TRP A 6 12.08 5.11 -10.81
N ASP A 7 13.37 4.82 -10.97
CA ASP A 7 13.96 4.49 -12.28
C ASP A 7 13.26 3.28 -12.91
N ASN A 8 13.03 2.21 -12.14
CA ASN A 8 12.35 1.00 -12.61
C ASN A 8 10.86 1.24 -12.91
N ILE A 9 10.19 2.15 -12.18
CA ILE A 9 8.81 2.56 -12.46
C ILE A 9 8.74 3.29 -13.80
N GLN A 10 9.67 4.21 -14.03
CA GLN A 10 9.72 5.02 -15.25
C GLN A 10 10.13 4.20 -16.47
N GLU A 11 11.10 3.29 -16.32
CA GLU A 11 11.49 2.33 -17.36
C GLU A 11 10.32 1.41 -17.73
N GLY A 12 9.54 0.99 -16.73
CA GLY A 12 8.32 0.19 -16.93
C GLY A 12 7.09 0.99 -17.37
N ASN A 13 7.19 2.30 -17.62
CA ASN A 13 6.08 3.10 -18.10
C ASN A 13 5.72 2.69 -19.54
N THR A 14 4.50 2.19 -19.74
CA THR A 14 4.02 1.76 -21.06
C THR A 14 3.62 2.92 -21.98
N THR A 15 3.59 4.15 -21.46
CA THR A 15 3.12 5.35 -22.19
C THR A 15 4.01 6.58 -21.99
N PRO A 16 5.35 6.48 -22.08
CA PRO A 16 6.27 7.55 -21.69
C PRO A 16 6.08 8.87 -22.45
N TRP A 17 5.49 8.82 -23.65
CA TRP A 17 5.14 10.01 -24.43
C TRP A 17 3.98 10.84 -23.86
N LEU A 18 3.18 10.28 -22.94
CA LEU A 18 2.12 11.01 -22.23
C LEU A 18 2.67 11.81 -21.05
N GLY A 19 3.92 11.58 -20.68
CA GLY A 19 4.61 12.23 -19.58
C GLY A 19 5.31 11.23 -18.67
N GLU A 20 5.86 11.74 -17.59
CA GLU A 20 6.40 10.92 -16.51
C GLU A 20 5.27 10.43 -15.61
N LEU A 21 5.27 9.14 -15.24
CA LEU A 21 4.35 8.69 -14.20
C LEU A 21 4.64 9.52 -12.96
N GLN A 22 3.61 9.81 -12.19
CA GLN A 22 3.72 10.53 -10.93
C GLN A 22 3.31 9.55 -9.82
N GLY A 23 4.24 9.19 -8.94
CA GLY A 23 3.84 9.06 -7.56
C GLY A 23 3.52 10.49 -7.18
N THR A 24 2.27 10.80 -6.80
CA THR A 24 2.02 12.13 -6.27
C THR A 24 3.04 12.32 -5.16
N ASN A 25 3.84 13.38 -5.27
CA ASN A 25 4.70 13.78 -4.18
C ASN A 25 4.52 15.28 -4.14
N PRO A 26 3.45 15.77 -3.49
CA PRO A 26 3.22 17.18 -3.34
C PRO A 26 4.36 17.72 -2.50
N CYS A 27 5.05 18.74 -3.01
CA CYS A 27 6.28 19.24 -2.40
C CYS A 27 6.08 20.67 -1.94
N ILE A 28 6.78 21.04 -0.89
CA ILE A 28 6.85 22.41 -0.35
C ILE A 28 8.26 22.96 -0.58
N THR A 29 8.41 24.29 -0.61
CA THR A 29 9.72 24.90 -0.78
C THR A 29 10.57 24.73 0.48
N GLY A 30 11.91 24.76 0.33
CA GLY A 30 12.85 24.49 1.42
C GLY A 30 12.69 25.39 2.65
N ASP A 31 12.25 26.64 2.43
CA ASP A 31 11.95 27.64 3.46
C ASP A 31 10.65 27.36 4.24
N THR A 32 9.89 26.33 3.88
CA THR A 32 8.65 25.99 4.58
C THR A 32 8.94 25.35 5.93
N GLU A 33 8.42 25.95 6.99
CA GLU A 33 8.54 25.46 8.36
C GLU A 33 7.53 24.35 8.65
N ILE A 34 8.03 23.24 9.19
CA ILE A 34 7.23 22.11 9.67
C ILE A 34 7.01 22.28 11.16
N ALA A 35 5.78 22.10 11.63
CA ALA A 35 5.51 22.04 13.06
C ALA A 35 6.06 20.72 13.62
N VAL A 36 7.13 20.81 14.42
CA VAL A 36 7.82 19.65 15.00
C VAL A 36 7.56 19.58 16.51
N ALA A 37 7.45 18.36 17.01
CA ALA A 37 7.13 18.07 18.41
C ALA A 37 8.34 17.54 19.21
N ASP A 38 9.56 17.93 18.81
CA ASP A 38 10.81 17.54 19.46
C ASP A 38 11.42 18.65 20.35
N GLY A 39 10.62 19.67 20.66
CA GLY A 39 11.03 20.81 21.47
C GLY A 39 11.60 21.99 20.67
N ARG A 40 11.73 21.88 19.34
CA ARG A 40 12.13 22.99 18.47
C ARG A 40 10.96 23.80 17.92
N ASP A 41 9.73 23.34 18.16
CA ASP A 41 8.44 23.92 17.75
C ASP A 41 8.23 24.00 16.22
N ALA A 42 9.12 24.66 15.48
CA ALA A 42 9.08 24.79 14.03
C ALA A 42 10.48 24.71 13.42
N VAL A 43 10.65 23.92 12.35
CA VAL A 43 11.94 23.76 11.65
C VAL A 43 11.70 23.72 10.14
N THR A 44 12.53 24.40 9.36
CA THR A 44 12.41 24.37 7.89
C THR A 44 12.64 22.97 7.35
N ILE A 45 11.89 22.58 6.32
CA ILE A 45 12.01 21.24 5.75
C ILE A 45 13.37 21.01 5.08
N GLU A 46 14.03 22.07 4.58
CA GLU A 46 15.40 21.99 4.09
C GLU A 46 16.38 21.69 5.22
N GLN A 47 16.23 22.32 6.39
CA GLN A 47 17.04 22.00 7.56
C GLN A 47 16.80 20.55 8.02
N LEU A 48 15.54 20.13 8.13
CA LEU A 48 15.21 18.73 8.46
C LEU A 48 15.82 17.74 7.46
N THR A 49 15.84 18.10 6.17
CA THR A 49 16.47 17.31 5.10
C THR A 49 17.99 17.25 5.27
N ASN A 50 18.63 18.36 5.60
CA ASN A 50 20.08 18.42 5.82
C ASN A 50 20.50 17.67 7.09
N GLU A 51 19.65 17.64 8.11
CA GLU A 51 19.84 16.84 9.33
C GLU A 51 19.68 15.34 9.05
N GLY A 52 18.81 14.97 8.10
CA GLY A 52 18.60 13.58 7.67
C GLY A 52 18.01 12.67 8.74
N LYS A 53 17.32 13.23 9.74
CA LYS A 53 16.73 12.51 10.87
C LYS A 53 15.20 12.53 10.77
N ASP A 54 14.60 11.45 11.26
CA ASP A 54 13.16 11.41 11.50
C ASP A 54 12.81 12.40 12.63
N VAL A 55 11.64 13.02 12.53
CA VAL A 55 11.21 14.08 13.44
C VAL A 55 9.72 13.92 13.76
N PRO A 56 9.30 13.98 15.03
CA PRO A 56 7.88 13.96 15.35
C PRO A 56 7.23 15.25 14.84
N VAL A 57 6.11 15.13 14.11
CA VAL A 57 5.36 16.24 13.50
C VAL A 57 3.91 16.22 13.93
N TYR A 58 3.28 17.39 13.92
CA TYR A 58 1.84 17.49 14.17
C TYR A 58 1.03 17.13 12.92
N CYS A 59 -0.02 16.34 13.11
CA CYS A 59 -0.87 15.76 12.07
C CYS A 59 -2.34 15.88 12.49
N PHE A 60 -3.29 15.67 11.58
CA PHE A 60 -4.72 15.60 11.88
C PHE A 60 -5.24 14.18 11.63
N ASP A 61 -5.90 13.57 12.62
CA ASP A 61 -6.42 12.20 12.54
C ASP A 61 -7.85 12.09 11.97
N GLY A 62 -8.43 13.22 11.55
CA GLY A 62 -9.84 13.32 11.15
C GLY A 62 -10.74 13.94 12.22
N ASN A 63 -10.28 14.01 13.47
CA ASN A 63 -11.02 14.60 14.59
C ASN A 63 -10.20 15.63 15.37
N ARG A 64 -8.92 15.35 15.63
CA ARG A 64 -8.03 16.24 16.40
C ARG A 64 -6.59 16.19 15.91
N ILE A 65 -5.81 17.15 16.39
CA ILE A 65 -4.37 17.18 16.17
C ILE A 65 -3.69 16.06 16.98
N ARG A 66 -2.77 15.34 16.33
CA ARG A 66 -1.95 14.26 16.88
C ARG A 66 -0.49 14.48 16.54
N ILE A 67 0.40 13.84 17.29
CA ILE A 67 1.81 13.76 16.94
C ILE A 67 2.02 12.41 16.26
N SER A 68 2.71 12.41 15.11
CA SER A 68 3.16 11.22 14.41
C SER A 68 4.59 11.41 13.92
N MET A 69 5.30 10.33 13.62
CA MET A 69 6.68 10.44 13.17
C MET A 69 6.73 10.84 11.69
N GLY A 70 7.36 11.98 11.42
CA GLY A 70 7.76 12.41 10.09
C GLY A 70 9.05 11.71 9.68
N ARG A 71 8.98 10.91 8.62
CA ARG A 71 10.06 10.07 8.13
C ARG A 71 10.75 10.67 6.93
N ASN A 72 12.08 10.52 6.89
CA ASN A 72 12.90 10.80 5.72
C ASN A 72 12.58 12.17 5.06
N PRO A 73 12.78 13.31 5.76
CA PRO A 73 12.74 14.62 5.14
C PRO A 73 13.74 14.68 3.99
N ARG A 74 13.26 15.01 2.78
CA ARG A 74 14.07 14.89 1.56
C ARG A 74 13.70 15.91 0.52
N LYS A 75 14.69 16.29 -0.28
CA LYS A 75 14.48 16.98 -1.56
C LYS A 75 13.84 16.01 -2.54
N THR A 76 12.71 16.40 -3.09
CA THR A 76 11.88 15.56 -3.97
C THR A 76 12.02 15.95 -5.44
N ARG A 77 12.11 17.25 -5.76
CA ARG A 77 12.34 17.76 -7.12
C ARG A 77 13.20 19.03 -7.09
N LYS A 78 13.90 19.31 -8.19
CA LYS A 78 14.73 20.50 -8.36
C LYS A 78 14.12 21.46 -9.36
N ASN A 79 14.26 22.77 -9.12
CA ASN A 79 13.87 23.82 -10.08
C ASN A 79 12.43 23.67 -10.65
N VAL A 80 11.44 23.51 -9.78
CA VAL A 80 10.01 23.33 -10.14
C VAL A 80 9.24 24.63 -9.95
N ASP A 81 8.22 24.87 -10.78
CA ASP A 81 7.32 26.02 -10.63
C ASP A 81 6.60 26.03 -9.28
N ILE A 82 6.69 27.17 -8.61
CA ILE A 82 6.14 27.42 -7.27
C ILE A 82 5.03 28.44 -7.35
N PHE A 83 4.00 28.18 -6.55
CA PHE A 83 2.88 29.08 -6.36
C PHE A 83 2.81 29.51 -4.91
N LYS A 84 2.53 30.79 -4.69
CA LYS A 84 2.27 31.36 -3.37
C LYS A 84 0.77 31.49 -3.18
N ILE A 85 0.28 30.95 -2.07
CA ILE A 85 -1.11 30.99 -1.65
C ILE A 85 -1.20 31.96 -0.49
N THR A 86 -1.97 33.03 -0.63
CA THR A 86 -2.23 34.01 0.43
C THR A 86 -3.59 33.77 1.05
N LEU A 87 -3.65 33.80 2.38
CA LEU A 87 -4.85 33.59 3.19
C LEU A 87 -5.42 34.93 3.67
N ASP A 88 -6.68 34.93 4.11
CA ASP A 88 -7.42 36.11 4.59
C ASP A 88 -6.87 36.72 5.89
N ASP A 89 -6.13 35.95 6.67
CA ASP A 89 -5.37 36.42 7.82
C ASP A 89 -4.03 37.10 7.44
N GLY A 90 -3.75 37.24 6.14
CA GLY A 90 -2.53 37.83 5.60
C GLY A 90 -1.33 36.88 5.55
N THR A 91 -1.48 35.65 6.05
CA THR A 91 -0.41 34.64 6.02
C THR A 91 -0.32 33.99 4.63
N SER A 92 0.79 33.31 4.35
CA SER A 92 0.96 32.64 3.07
C SER A 92 1.86 31.42 3.16
N PHE A 93 1.73 30.51 2.21
CA PHE A 93 2.64 29.39 2.03
C PHE A 93 2.97 29.20 0.54
N LYS A 94 4.07 28.49 0.26
CA LYS A 94 4.54 28.21 -1.10
C LYS A 94 4.54 26.72 -1.35
N ALA A 95 3.96 26.31 -2.46
CA ALA A 95 3.87 24.91 -2.83
C ALA A 95 3.81 24.73 -4.35
N THR A 96 4.03 23.50 -4.81
CA THR A 96 3.81 23.13 -6.21
C THR A 96 2.32 23.10 -6.54
N ALA A 97 1.95 23.30 -7.82
CA ALA A 97 0.55 23.27 -8.27
C ALA A 97 -0.19 21.98 -7.90
N ASP A 98 0.51 20.84 -7.90
CA ASP A 98 -0.01 19.52 -7.53
C ASP A 98 -0.15 19.29 -6.01
N HIS A 99 0.21 20.28 -5.17
CA HIS A 99 0.17 20.13 -3.73
C HIS A 99 -1.26 20.04 -3.18
N SER A 100 -1.60 18.98 -2.44
CA SER A 100 -2.95 18.80 -1.87
C SER A 100 -3.04 19.37 -0.46
N ILE A 101 -3.97 20.29 -0.26
CA ILE A 101 -4.26 20.97 1.00
C ILE A 101 -5.57 20.45 1.57
N MET A 102 -5.61 20.18 2.88
CA MET A 102 -6.83 19.77 3.56
C MET A 102 -7.73 20.99 3.78
N LEU A 103 -9.00 20.88 3.40
CA LEU A 103 -10.05 21.85 3.70
C LEU A 103 -10.68 21.54 5.06
N ARG A 104 -11.36 22.51 5.66
CA ARG A 104 -11.97 22.37 7.00
C ARG A 104 -13.04 21.26 7.06
N ASN A 105 -13.65 20.92 5.93
CA ASN A 105 -14.59 19.81 5.80
C ASN A 105 -13.91 18.43 5.69
N GLY A 106 -12.57 18.36 5.76
CA GLY A 106 -11.78 17.14 5.64
C GLY A 106 -11.45 16.71 4.20
N GLU A 107 -11.98 17.40 3.18
CA GLU A 107 -11.64 17.15 1.78
C GLU A 107 -10.24 17.65 1.46
N TYR A 108 -9.60 17.06 0.45
CA TYR A 108 -8.33 17.57 -0.07
C TYR A 108 -8.54 18.24 -1.41
N ARG A 109 -7.88 19.38 -1.62
CA ARG A 109 -7.88 20.11 -2.88
C ARG A 109 -6.46 20.47 -3.29
N ARG A 110 -6.16 20.35 -4.58
CA ARG A 110 -4.86 20.78 -5.11
C ARG A 110 -4.74 22.29 -5.08
N VAL A 111 -3.52 22.78 -4.92
CA VAL A 111 -3.19 24.20 -4.89
C VAL A 111 -3.68 24.92 -6.16
N ASP A 112 -3.51 24.34 -7.34
CA ASP A 112 -4.02 24.89 -8.61
C ASP A 112 -5.54 24.80 -8.79
N GLN A 113 -6.24 24.13 -7.87
CA GLN A 113 -7.69 23.98 -7.85
C GLN A 113 -8.36 24.76 -6.71
N LEU A 114 -7.57 25.38 -5.82
CA LEU A 114 -8.11 26.21 -4.74
C LEU A 114 -8.89 27.39 -5.32
N LYS A 115 -10.08 27.61 -4.77
CA LYS A 115 -10.96 28.72 -5.12
C LYS A 115 -10.86 29.77 -4.03
N LYS A 116 -11.12 31.02 -4.42
CA LYS A 116 -11.33 32.10 -3.46
C LYS A 116 -12.39 31.66 -2.44
N ASP A 117 -12.13 31.95 -1.17
CA ASP A 117 -12.97 31.61 -0.02
C ASP A 117 -12.98 30.11 0.39
N ASP A 118 -12.14 29.26 -0.21
CA ASP A 118 -11.94 27.89 0.28
C ASP A 118 -11.35 27.92 1.70
N SER A 119 -12.07 27.31 2.65
CA SER A 119 -11.67 27.24 4.05
C SER A 119 -10.68 26.10 4.28
N ILE A 120 -9.41 26.45 4.53
CA ILE A 120 -8.31 25.51 4.73
C ILE A 120 -8.31 25.00 6.17
N MET A 121 -7.97 23.73 6.38
CA MET A 121 -7.83 23.12 7.70
C MET A 121 -6.70 23.80 8.48
N PRO A 122 -7.03 24.53 9.56
CA PRO A 122 -6.05 25.24 10.35
C PRO A 122 -5.33 24.28 11.32
N PHE A 123 -4.11 24.63 11.65
CA PHE A 123 -3.31 24.07 12.72
C PHE A 123 -2.93 25.19 13.70
N ASN A 124 -3.14 24.93 14.98
CA ASN A 124 -2.66 25.75 16.09
C ASN A 124 -2.12 24.81 17.17
N ASN A 125 -0.99 25.15 17.78
CA ASN A 125 -0.34 24.31 18.79
C ASN A 125 -1.03 24.29 20.19
N ASN A 126 -2.20 24.93 20.36
CA ASN A 126 -2.84 25.18 21.66
C ASN A 126 -4.16 24.44 21.96
N ASN A 127 -4.53 23.37 21.25
CA ASN A 127 -5.78 22.61 21.50
C ASN A 127 -7.10 23.42 21.49
N GLU A 128 -7.09 24.70 21.10
CA GLU A 128 -8.31 25.48 20.89
C GLU A 128 -8.97 25.04 19.57
N SER A 129 -10.04 24.26 19.70
CA SER A 129 -10.87 23.69 18.63
C SER A 129 -11.61 24.72 17.76
N ASN A 130 -11.39 26.02 17.99
CA ASN A 130 -12.08 27.14 17.33
C ASN A 130 -11.10 28.18 16.76
N SER A 131 -10.04 27.74 16.09
CA SER A 131 -9.22 28.67 15.31
C SER A 131 -10.06 29.31 14.19
N SER A 132 -9.93 30.62 14.02
CA SER A 132 -10.55 31.39 12.93
C SER A 132 -10.32 30.72 11.57
N CYS A 133 -11.35 30.69 10.73
CA CYS A 133 -11.26 30.21 9.35
C CYS A 133 -10.08 30.86 8.64
N ARG A 134 -9.31 30.08 7.89
CA ARG A 134 -8.30 30.60 6.96
C ARG A 134 -8.76 30.34 5.56
N ASN A 135 -9.23 31.39 4.91
CA ASN A 135 -9.78 31.29 3.58
C ASN A 135 -8.74 31.72 2.56
N MET A 136 -8.67 31.00 1.45
CA MET A 136 -7.80 31.36 0.34
C MET A 136 -8.26 32.69 -0.29
N VAL A 137 -7.33 33.65 -0.44
CA VAL A 137 -7.59 34.97 -1.03
C VAL A 137 -6.85 35.17 -2.36
N ASN A 138 -5.61 34.71 -2.47
CA ASN A 138 -4.80 34.92 -3.67
C ASN A 138 -3.93 33.70 -4.01
N PHE A 139 -3.70 33.49 -5.31
CA PHE A 139 -2.84 32.45 -5.88
C PHE A 139 -2.01 33.07 -7.00
N GLU A 140 -0.68 33.03 -6.85
CA GLU A 140 0.26 33.63 -7.81
C GLU A 140 1.45 32.70 -8.07
N HIS A 141 1.93 32.64 -9.33
CA HIS A 141 3.19 31.98 -9.66
C HIS A 141 4.36 32.88 -9.22
N VAL A 142 5.30 32.32 -8.45
CA VAL A 142 6.39 33.08 -7.81
C VAL A 142 7.79 32.64 -8.28
N GLY A 143 7.86 31.87 -9.36
CA GLY A 143 9.11 31.40 -9.96
C GLY A 143 9.37 29.92 -9.71
N LYS A 144 10.64 29.51 -9.69
CA LYS A 144 11.07 28.12 -9.55
C LYS A 144 11.94 27.91 -8.32
N SER A 145 11.80 26.77 -7.66
CA SER A 145 12.63 26.40 -6.50
C SER A 145 12.84 24.89 -6.40
N ASP A 146 13.81 24.49 -5.60
CA ASP A 146 13.92 23.12 -5.10
C ASP A 146 12.82 22.88 -4.07
N VAL A 147 12.25 21.68 -4.11
CA VAL A 147 11.11 21.32 -3.29
C VAL A 147 11.35 20.03 -2.55
N TYR A 148 10.70 19.90 -1.41
CA TYR A 148 10.97 18.93 -0.37
C TYR A 148 9.69 18.29 0.13
N ASN A 149 9.80 17.12 0.75
CA ASN A 149 8.70 16.45 1.44
C ASN A 149 9.22 15.51 2.55
N LEU A 150 8.34 15.12 3.46
CA LEU A 150 8.56 14.06 4.45
C LEU A 150 7.35 13.11 4.45
N SER A 151 7.56 11.88 4.91
CA SER A 151 6.51 10.86 4.94
C SER A 151 6.01 10.67 6.37
N VAL A 152 4.76 11.00 6.66
CA VAL A 152 4.20 10.86 8.01
C VAL A 152 3.58 9.48 8.24
N ASP A 153 3.88 8.86 9.38
CA ASP A 153 3.26 7.60 9.80
C ASP A 153 1.74 7.78 10.08
N TYR A 154 0.94 6.77 9.77
CA TYR A 154 -0.52 6.64 10.05
C TYR A 154 -1.46 7.61 9.33
N PHE A 155 -1.29 8.92 9.52
CA PHE A 155 -2.30 9.93 9.14
C PHE A 155 -2.06 10.53 7.78
N HIS A 156 -0.86 10.32 7.24
CA HIS A 156 -0.56 10.67 5.88
C HIS A 156 -0.74 12.20 5.60
N ASN A 157 -0.53 13.03 6.63
CA ASN A 157 -0.59 14.49 6.59
C ASN A 157 0.25 15.12 7.72
N PHE A 158 0.70 16.37 7.57
CA PHE A 158 1.43 17.12 8.60
C PHE A 158 1.12 18.61 8.56
N ALA A 159 1.43 19.30 9.66
CA ALA A 159 1.27 20.73 9.80
C ALA A 159 2.50 21.51 9.31
N ILE A 160 2.25 22.54 8.50
CA ILE A 160 3.24 23.56 8.15
C ILE A 160 2.90 24.87 8.86
N ILE A 161 3.89 25.65 9.25
CA ILE A 161 3.70 26.94 9.90
C ILE A 161 3.59 28.03 8.84
N THR A 162 2.58 28.89 8.98
CA THR A 162 2.37 30.07 8.12
C THR A 162 2.57 31.38 8.89
N ASN A 163 2.60 31.34 10.22
CA ASN A 163 2.84 32.51 11.06
C ASN A 163 3.31 32.15 12.49
N HIS A 164 4.13 33.03 13.06
CA HIS A 164 4.54 33.03 14.46
C HIS A 164 3.84 34.18 15.19
N ILE A 165 3.01 33.87 16.17
CA ILE A 165 2.25 34.87 16.94
C ILE A 165 2.90 35.04 18.32
N THR A 166 3.66 36.11 18.50
CA THR A 166 4.26 36.44 19.80
C THR A 166 3.20 36.95 20.77
N THR A 167 3.04 36.29 21.91
CA THR A 167 2.11 36.73 22.96
C THR A 167 2.82 37.49 24.07
N ARG A 168 2.10 38.40 24.77
CA ARG A 168 2.63 39.21 25.89
C ARG A 168 3.25 38.40 27.05
N GLY A 169 3.11 37.06 27.06
CA GLY A 169 3.70 36.15 28.05
C GLY A 169 4.93 35.36 27.58
N GLY A 170 5.48 35.65 26.39
CA GLY A 170 6.75 35.07 25.93
C GLY A 170 6.70 33.63 25.40
N LYS A 171 5.52 33.02 25.27
CA LYS A 171 5.34 31.78 24.48
C LYS A 171 4.86 32.14 23.09
N ASP A 172 5.63 31.75 22.07
CA ASP A 172 5.25 31.90 20.67
C ASP A 172 4.10 30.92 20.35
N LYS A 173 2.99 31.47 19.84
CA LYS A 173 1.86 30.68 19.35
C LYS A 173 2.12 30.37 17.88
N LEU A 174 2.24 29.09 17.55
CA LEU A 174 2.41 28.64 16.17
C LEU A 174 1.05 28.51 15.48
N SER A 175 0.96 29.09 14.30
CA SER A 175 -0.23 29.11 13.46
C SER A 175 0.13 28.57 12.08
N GLY A 176 -0.56 27.51 11.65
CA GLY A 176 -0.21 26.75 10.45
C GLY A 176 -1.40 26.05 9.77
N ILE A 177 -1.16 25.23 8.76
CA ILE A 177 -2.21 24.48 8.06
C ILE A 177 -1.82 23.01 7.90
N ILE A 178 -2.79 22.13 7.64
CA ILE A 178 -2.56 20.69 7.42
C ILE A 178 -2.43 20.37 5.92
N ILE A 179 -1.36 19.66 5.56
CA ILE A 179 -1.04 19.25 4.18
C ILE A 179 -0.78 17.74 4.06
N LYS A 180 -0.95 17.14 2.86
CA LYS A 180 -0.96 15.67 2.65
C LYS A 180 0.40 15.07 2.26
N ASN A 181 0.68 13.82 2.66
CA ASN A 181 1.69 12.95 2.03
C ASN A 181 1.04 12.05 0.94
N CYS A 182 1.81 11.19 0.25
CA CYS A 182 1.28 10.45 -0.90
C CYS A 182 1.71 8.98 -1.04
N SER A 183 0.95 8.29 -1.91
CA SER A 183 0.70 6.85 -2.02
C SER A 183 1.53 6.11 -3.09
N GLU A 184 1.29 4.81 -3.19
CA GLU A 184 2.17 3.70 -3.61
C GLU A 184 1.99 3.19 -5.05
N THR A 185 1.26 3.91 -5.92
CA THR A 185 1.04 3.50 -7.33
C THR A 185 1.48 4.59 -8.30
N GLY A 186 2.31 4.25 -9.30
CA GLY A 186 2.73 5.17 -10.36
C GLY A 186 1.61 5.40 -11.38
N LEU A 187 0.97 6.57 -11.33
CA LEU A 187 -0.12 6.99 -12.21
C LEU A 187 0.15 8.41 -12.73
N TYR A 188 -0.43 8.82 -13.85
CA TYR A 188 -0.43 10.25 -14.19
C TYR A 188 -1.39 11.01 -13.26
N ASN A 189 -1.21 12.32 -13.18
CA ASN A 189 -2.10 13.18 -12.40
C ASN A 189 -3.57 12.99 -12.80
N GLY A 190 -4.44 12.74 -11.81
CA GLY A 190 -5.86 12.51 -12.00
C GLY A 190 -6.23 11.12 -12.55
N GLU A 191 -5.26 10.25 -12.85
CA GLU A 191 -5.58 8.88 -13.25
C GLU A 191 -6.11 8.03 -12.10
N SER A 192 -6.82 6.97 -12.47
CA SER A 192 -7.26 5.90 -11.58
C SER A 192 -7.01 4.56 -12.26
N CYS A 193 -6.95 3.49 -11.48
CA CYS A 193 -6.89 2.13 -12.00
C CYS A 193 -8.11 1.34 -11.52
N ILE A 194 -8.70 0.55 -12.42
CA ILE A 194 -9.71 -0.44 -12.07
C ILE A 194 -9.02 -1.79 -11.92
N LEU A 195 -9.17 -2.40 -10.74
CA LEU A 195 -8.46 -3.60 -10.34
C LEU A 195 -9.40 -4.81 -10.32
N GLY A 196 -8.86 -5.96 -10.70
CA GLY A 196 -9.54 -7.25 -10.59
C GLY A 196 -8.51 -8.34 -10.33
N SER A 197 -8.91 -9.47 -9.74
CA SER A 197 -7.97 -10.52 -9.40
C SER A 197 -8.53 -11.90 -9.70
N VAL A 198 -7.70 -12.74 -10.31
CA VAL A 198 -8.05 -14.13 -10.64
C VAL A 198 -7.78 -15.01 -9.42
N ASN A 199 -8.78 -15.76 -8.96
CA ASN A 199 -8.60 -16.79 -7.93
C ASN A 199 -7.94 -18.03 -8.55
N LEU A 200 -6.63 -18.18 -8.35
CA LEU A 200 -5.85 -19.25 -8.97
C LEU A 200 -6.23 -20.65 -8.50
N TYR A 201 -6.72 -20.82 -7.27
CA TYR A 201 -7.15 -22.13 -6.75
C TYR A 201 -8.27 -22.75 -7.57
N ASN A 202 -9.21 -21.92 -8.05
CA ASN A 202 -10.33 -22.36 -8.88
C ASN A 202 -9.93 -22.68 -10.32
N HIS A 203 -8.65 -22.51 -10.68
CA HIS A 203 -8.08 -22.81 -12.01
C HIS A 203 -7.14 -24.01 -11.95
N LEU A 204 -7.41 -24.94 -11.04
CA LEU A 204 -6.75 -26.23 -10.98
C LEU A 204 -7.65 -27.31 -11.59
N LYS A 205 -7.04 -28.27 -12.26
CA LYS A 205 -7.69 -29.48 -12.77
C LYS A 205 -6.86 -30.71 -12.40
N ASN A 206 -7.54 -31.85 -12.32
CA ASN A 206 -6.87 -33.14 -12.18
C ASN A 206 -6.66 -33.75 -13.57
N GLU A 207 -5.42 -34.10 -13.91
CA GLU A 207 -5.05 -34.75 -15.16
C GLU A 207 -4.03 -35.85 -14.85
N ASN A 208 -4.34 -37.11 -15.21
CA ASN A 208 -3.48 -38.28 -14.95
C ASN A 208 -2.99 -38.40 -13.49
N ASP A 209 -3.90 -38.29 -12.52
CA ASP A 209 -3.63 -38.30 -11.08
C ASP A 209 -2.69 -37.19 -10.57
N LYS A 210 -2.47 -36.14 -11.38
CA LYS A 210 -1.72 -34.93 -11.00
C LYS A 210 -2.63 -33.72 -11.01
N VAL A 211 -2.36 -32.79 -10.10
CA VAL A 211 -3.00 -31.48 -10.09
C VAL A 211 -2.19 -30.53 -10.96
N GLU A 212 -2.83 -29.95 -11.96
CA GLU A 212 -2.20 -29.00 -12.89
C GLU A 212 -3.05 -27.74 -13.05
N VAL A 213 -2.43 -26.68 -13.59
CA VAL A 213 -3.12 -25.42 -13.91
C VAL A 213 -3.98 -25.60 -15.15
N ASP A 214 -5.26 -25.27 -15.05
CA ASP A 214 -6.21 -25.21 -16.16
C ASP A 214 -6.03 -23.89 -16.94
N TYR A 215 -5.07 -23.90 -17.88
CA TYR A 215 -4.75 -22.75 -18.72
C TYR A 215 -5.87 -22.36 -19.69
N ASP A 216 -6.78 -23.28 -20.04
CA ASP A 216 -7.95 -22.97 -20.87
C ASP A 216 -8.96 -22.15 -20.08
N LYS A 217 -9.29 -22.58 -18.85
CA LYS A 217 -10.16 -21.82 -17.96
C LYS A 217 -9.53 -20.48 -17.55
N LEU A 218 -8.22 -20.47 -17.29
CA LEU A 218 -7.48 -19.26 -16.93
C LEU A 218 -7.51 -18.25 -18.08
N ARG A 219 -7.41 -18.72 -19.33
CA ARG A 219 -7.59 -17.87 -20.51
C ARG A 219 -8.97 -17.24 -20.50
N GLU A 220 -10.04 -18.01 -20.49
CA GLU A 220 -11.40 -17.45 -20.59
C GLU A 220 -11.74 -16.49 -19.44
N THR A 221 -11.25 -16.78 -18.23
CA THR A 221 -11.43 -15.89 -17.08
C THR A 221 -10.63 -14.60 -17.25
N THR A 222 -9.39 -14.67 -17.72
CA THR A 222 -8.57 -13.47 -18.02
C THR A 222 -9.22 -12.61 -19.09
N ARG A 223 -9.72 -13.22 -20.17
CA ARG A 223 -10.44 -12.50 -21.25
C ARG A 223 -11.67 -11.79 -20.70
N THR A 224 -12.50 -12.52 -19.95
CA THR A 224 -13.70 -11.96 -19.31
C THR A 224 -13.34 -10.78 -18.40
N LEU A 225 -12.26 -10.90 -17.64
CA LEU A 225 -11.82 -9.85 -16.73
C LEU A 225 -11.34 -8.60 -17.47
N VAL A 226 -10.63 -8.72 -18.60
CA VAL A 226 -10.27 -7.57 -19.44
C VAL A 226 -11.53 -6.81 -19.89
N HIS A 227 -12.52 -7.53 -20.43
CA HIS A 227 -13.78 -6.93 -20.88
C HIS A 227 -14.53 -6.27 -19.72
N MET A 228 -14.62 -6.94 -18.58
CA MET A 228 -15.30 -6.43 -17.39
C MET A 228 -14.64 -5.16 -16.86
N LEU A 229 -13.32 -5.18 -16.62
CA LEU A 229 -12.59 -4.02 -16.10
C LEU A 229 -12.61 -2.85 -17.10
N ASN A 230 -12.51 -3.14 -18.41
CA ASN A 230 -12.64 -2.10 -19.42
C ASN A 230 -14.06 -1.49 -19.45
N ALA A 231 -15.11 -2.29 -19.30
CA ALA A 231 -16.48 -1.78 -19.20
C ALA A 231 -16.69 -0.97 -17.91
N CYS A 232 -16.06 -1.38 -16.80
CA CYS A 232 -16.07 -0.63 -15.55
C CYS A 232 -15.49 0.78 -15.72
N LEU A 233 -14.44 0.99 -16.53
CA LEU A 233 -13.93 2.33 -16.81
C LEU A 233 -15.02 3.25 -17.41
N ASP A 234 -15.83 2.74 -18.34
CA ASP A 234 -16.87 3.52 -19.00
C ASP A 234 -18.09 3.76 -18.10
N LYS A 235 -18.36 2.84 -17.15
CA LYS A 235 -19.49 2.92 -16.22
C LYS A 235 -19.15 3.59 -14.88
N ASN A 236 -17.87 3.79 -14.58
CA ASN A 236 -17.44 4.36 -13.33
C ASN A 236 -17.94 5.81 -13.19
N LYS A 237 -18.35 6.18 -11.98
CA LYS A 237 -18.69 7.56 -11.65
C LYS A 237 -17.46 8.21 -11.04
N TYR A 238 -16.76 8.99 -11.85
CA TYR A 238 -15.59 9.74 -11.41
C TYR A 238 -16.02 10.95 -10.57
N PRO A 239 -15.35 11.23 -9.44
CA PRO A 239 -15.69 12.38 -8.61
C PRO A 239 -15.55 13.74 -9.32
N PHE A 240 -14.62 13.84 -10.29
CA PHE A 240 -14.38 15.06 -11.07
C PHE A 240 -14.11 14.73 -12.54
N GLU A 241 -14.47 15.65 -13.44
CA GLU A 241 -14.33 15.45 -14.90
C GLU A 241 -12.88 15.25 -15.34
N PHE A 242 -11.92 15.99 -14.78
CA PHE A 242 -10.50 15.82 -15.15
C PHE A 242 -9.98 14.40 -14.84
N MET A 243 -10.50 13.75 -13.79
CA MET A 243 -10.14 12.36 -13.49
C MET A 243 -10.77 11.39 -14.47
N ARG A 244 -12.02 11.66 -14.89
CA ARG A 244 -12.68 10.90 -15.95
C ARG A 244 -11.88 10.99 -17.24
N GLU A 245 -11.50 12.20 -17.65
CA GLU A 245 -10.70 12.44 -18.85
C GLU A 245 -9.35 11.72 -18.76
N ALA A 246 -8.63 11.85 -17.64
CA ALA A 246 -7.34 11.17 -17.44
C ALA A 246 -7.48 9.64 -17.48
N ALA A 247 -8.46 9.08 -16.77
CA ALA A 247 -8.70 7.64 -16.74
C ALA A 247 -9.15 7.10 -18.10
N LEU A 248 -10.01 7.81 -18.84
CA LEU A 248 -10.45 7.39 -20.17
C LEU A 248 -9.40 7.63 -21.26
N LYS A 249 -8.46 8.56 -21.05
CA LYS A 249 -7.34 8.82 -21.97
C LYS A 249 -6.41 7.62 -22.06
N THR A 250 -6.09 6.97 -20.94
CA THR A 250 -5.15 5.84 -20.90
C THR A 250 -5.83 4.49 -20.70
N ARG A 251 -7.03 4.48 -20.12
CA ARG A 251 -7.85 3.29 -19.89
C ARG A 251 -7.11 2.18 -19.13
N LYS A 252 -6.30 2.56 -18.13
CA LYS A 252 -5.50 1.62 -17.34
C LYS A 252 -6.39 0.67 -16.54
N ILE A 253 -6.13 -0.62 -16.69
CA ILE A 253 -6.70 -1.69 -15.85
C ILE A 253 -5.56 -2.48 -15.20
N GLY A 254 -5.88 -3.17 -14.11
CA GLY A 254 -4.92 -3.98 -13.36
C GLY A 254 -5.50 -5.34 -13.00
N ILE A 255 -5.18 -6.34 -13.81
CA ILE A 255 -5.45 -7.75 -13.54
C ILE A 255 -4.33 -8.31 -12.67
N GLY A 256 -4.71 -8.77 -11.48
CA GLY A 256 -3.86 -9.46 -10.54
C GLY A 256 -4.33 -10.88 -10.29
N ILE A 257 -3.82 -11.47 -9.22
CA ILE A 257 -4.13 -12.83 -8.77
C ILE A 257 -4.44 -12.84 -7.28
N MET A 258 -5.10 -13.89 -6.83
CA MET A 258 -5.20 -14.30 -5.43
C MET A 258 -5.12 -15.83 -5.35
N GLY A 259 -4.91 -16.37 -4.16
CA GLY A 259 -4.86 -17.82 -3.94
C GLY A 259 -3.60 -18.49 -4.47
N PHE A 260 -2.49 -17.76 -4.64
CA PHE A 260 -1.24 -18.36 -5.13
C PHE A 260 -0.66 -19.39 -4.16
N ALA A 261 -0.65 -19.11 -2.86
CA ALA A 261 -0.20 -20.07 -1.86
C ALA A 261 -1.11 -21.30 -1.80
N ASP A 262 -2.42 -21.13 -1.98
CA ASP A 262 -3.35 -22.25 -2.08
C ASP A 262 -3.13 -23.09 -3.33
N LEU A 263 -2.85 -22.46 -4.48
CA LEU A 263 -2.48 -23.16 -5.70
C LEU A 263 -1.24 -24.05 -5.47
N LEU A 264 -0.19 -23.47 -4.88
CA LEU A 264 1.05 -24.21 -4.57
C LEU A 264 0.79 -25.34 -3.55
N GLY A 265 0.01 -25.06 -2.51
CA GLY A 265 -0.38 -26.03 -1.48
C GLY A 265 -1.10 -27.25 -2.05
N ARG A 266 -2.01 -27.03 -3.01
CA ARG A 266 -2.73 -28.12 -3.69
C ARG A 266 -1.86 -28.90 -4.67
N MET A 267 -0.90 -28.24 -5.33
CA MET A 267 0.04 -28.87 -6.25
C MET A 267 1.21 -29.58 -5.54
N GLY A 268 1.33 -29.46 -4.22
CA GLY A 268 2.45 -30.05 -3.47
C GLY A 268 3.76 -29.26 -3.59
N VAL A 269 3.70 -27.99 -4.01
CA VAL A 269 4.88 -27.17 -4.29
C VAL A 269 5.16 -26.23 -3.12
N LYS A 270 6.41 -26.16 -2.68
CA LYS A 270 6.83 -25.27 -1.58
C LYS A 270 6.99 -23.84 -2.10
N TYR A 271 6.35 -22.86 -1.45
CA TYR A 271 6.58 -21.45 -1.76
C TYR A 271 8.05 -21.06 -1.59
N GLY A 272 8.61 -20.35 -2.58
CA GLY A 272 10.01 -19.92 -2.58
C GLY A 272 10.96 -20.91 -3.25
N SER A 273 10.50 -22.12 -3.61
CA SER A 273 11.29 -23.07 -4.42
C SER A 273 11.42 -22.60 -5.88
N GLU A 274 12.41 -23.11 -6.59
CA GLU A 274 12.56 -22.88 -8.04
C GLU A 274 11.30 -23.26 -8.82
N GLU A 275 10.67 -24.38 -8.47
CA GLU A 275 9.41 -24.82 -9.07
C GLU A 275 8.26 -23.81 -8.85
N SER A 276 8.17 -23.22 -7.64
CA SER A 276 7.17 -22.18 -7.37
C SER A 276 7.43 -20.90 -8.18
N MET A 277 8.70 -20.56 -8.42
CA MET A 277 9.08 -19.42 -9.26
C MET A 277 8.74 -19.68 -10.73
N ASP A 278 8.98 -20.90 -11.22
CA ASP A 278 8.62 -21.30 -12.57
C ASP A 278 7.11 -21.25 -12.79
N LEU A 279 6.32 -21.69 -11.80
CA LEU A 279 4.86 -21.57 -11.82
C LEU A 279 4.43 -20.10 -11.82
N ALA A 280 5.00 -19.26 -10.95
CA ALA A 280 4.72 -17.83 -10.93
C ALA A 280 5.00 -17.16 -12.29
N HIS A 281 6.16 -17.48 -12.89
CA HIS A 281 6.57 -16.98 -14.19
C HIS A 281 5.59 -17.41 -15.30
N LYS A 282 5.25 -18.70 -15.36
CA LYS A 282 4.33 -19.24 -16.37
C LYS A 282 2.92 -18.69 -16.23
N ILE A 283 2.36 -18.69 -15.02
CA ILE A 283 0.99 -18.23 -14.75
C ILE A 283 0.86 -16.74 -15.06
N MET A 284 1.72 -15.90 -14.49
CA MET A 284 1.59 -14.45 -14.67
C MET A 284 1.94 -14.02 -16.10
N GLY A 285 2.93 -14.67 -16.73
CA GLY A 285 3.25 -14.44 -18.13
C GLY A 285 2.11 -14.82 -19.07
N TYR A 286 1.40 -15.93 -18.78
CA TYR A 286 0.22 -16.32 -19.52
C TYR A 286 -0.92 -15.31 -19.34
N ILE A 287 -1.22 -14.89 -18.10
CA ILE A 287 -2.24 -13.87 -17.82
C ILE A 287 -1.92 -12.57 -18.57
N ASN A 288 -0.68 -12.06 -18.47
CA ASN A 288 -0.28 -10.84 -19.17
C ASN A 288 -0.37 -10.98 -20.69
N SER A 289 0.05 -12.11 -21.25
CA SER A 289 -0.04 -12.35 -22.70
C SER A 289 -1.49 -12.39 -23.19
N ILE A 290 -2.38 -13.09 -22.48
CA ILE A 290 -3.81 -13.15 -22.85
C ILE A 290 -4.45 -11.77 -22.68
N ALA A 291 -4.19 -11.09 -21.56
CA ALA A 291 -4.78 -9.78 -21.30
C ALA A 291 -4.34 -8.72 -22.33
N SER A 292 -3.06 -8.76 -22.73
CA SER A 292 -2.52 -7.88 -23.77
C SER A 292 -3.17 -8.15 -25.14
N ARG A 293 -3.27 -9.43 -25.54
CA ARG A 293 -3.90 -9.82 -26.81
C ARG A 293 -5.39 -9.46 -26.88
N GLU A 294 -6.13 -9.64 -25.79
CA GLU A 294 -7.53 -9.20 -25.76
C GLU A 294 -7.64 -7.68 -25.82
N SER A 295 -6.73 -6.94 -25.16
CA SER A 295 -6.70 -5.48 -25.27
C SER A 295 -6.39 -5.02 -26.70
N GLU A 296 -5.50 -5.72 -27.43
CA GLU A 296 -5.26 -5.50 -28.88
C GLU A 296 -6.51 -5.78 -29.71
N ARG A 297 -7.18 -6.92 -29.48
CA ARG A 297 -8.42 -7.27 -30.17
C ARG A 297 -9.52 -6.24 -29.93
N MET A 298 -9.69 -5.76 -28.70
CA MET A 298 -10.65 -4.68 -28.40
C MET A 298 -10.27 -3.37 -29.09
N ALA A 299 -9.00 -3.12 -29.36
CA ALA A 299 -8.55 -1.95 -30.11
C ALA A 299 -8.88 -2.06 -31.60
N GLU A 300 -8.89 -3.26 -32.17
CA GLU A 300 -9.32 -3.50 -33.56
C GLU A 300 -10.80 -3.14 -33.75
N GLU A 301 -11.64 -3.35 -32.73
CA GLU A 301 -13.08 -3.05 -32.78
C GLU A 301 -13.43 -1.62 -32.37
N HIS A 302 -12.79 -1.09 -31.32
CA HIS A 302 -13.17 0.19 -30.68
C HIS A 302 -12.13 1.30 -30.80
N GLY A 303 -11.04 1.04 -31.52
CA GLY A 303 -9.84 1.87 -31.54
C GLY A 303 -8.99 1.69 -30.27
N PRO A 304 -7.69 2.01 -30.34
CA PRO A 304 -6.80 2.00 -29.19
C PRO A 304 -7.21 3.03 -28.12
N PHE A 305 -6.60 3.00 -26.94
CA PHE A 305 -6.84 4.02 -25.93
C PHE A 305 -6.53 5.43 -26.50
N PRO A 306 -7.28 6.48 -26.16
CA PRO A 306 -7.15 7.81 -26.78
C PRO A 306 -5.74 8.44 -26.71
N GLY A 307 -4.96 8.12 -25.67
CA GLY A 307 -3.58 8.57 -25.52
C GLY A 307 -2.55 7.81 -26.38
N TRP A 308 -2.98 6.85 -27.20
CA TRP A 308 -2.10 6.09 -28.09
C TRP A 308 -1.71 6.94 -29.30
N ILE A 309 -0.40 7.12 -29.53
CA ILE A 309 0.12 7.94 -30.65
C ILE A 309 0.62 7.11 -31.83
N GLY A 310 0.57 5.78 -31.75
CA GLY A 310 1.05 4.89 -32.80
C GLY A 310 2.58 4.82 -32.93
N GLY A 311 3.02 3.94 -33.83
CA GLY A 311 4.41 3.72 -34.19
C GLY A 311 4.49 2.61 -35.24
N THR A 312 5.46 2.66 -36.15
CA THR A 312 5.65 1.63 -37.18
C THR A 312 5.90 0.26 -36.53
N GLY A 313 5.01 -0.70 -36.80
CA GLY A 313 5.15 -2.09 -36.34
C GLY A 313 4.57 -2.42 -34.97
N VAL A 314 3.94 -1.46 -34.26
CA VAL A 314 3.33 -1.70 -32.95
C VAL A 314 1.80 -1.68 -33.04
N LYS A 315 1.16 -2.79 -32.69
CA LYS A 315 -0.31 -2.87 -32.60
C LYS A 315 -0.80 -2.00 -31.43
N GLY A 316 -1.84 -1.20 -31.70
CA GLY A 316 -2.50 -0.43 -30.65
C GLY A 316 -3.28 -1.34 -29.69
N ARG A 317 -3.29 -0.98 -28.40
CA ARG A 317 -4.08 -1.65 -27.36
C ARG A 317 -5.23 -0.77 -26.90
N ARG A 318 -6.29 -1.38 -26.37
CA ARG A 318 -7.44 -0.65 -25.80
C ARG A 318 -7.12 -0.07 -24.42
N ASN A 319 -6.12 -0.62 -23.73
CA ASN A 319 -5.73 -0.27 -22.38
C ASN A 319 -4.20 -0.03 -22.32
N ALA A 320 -3.79 1.10 -21.74
CA ALA A 320 -2.37 1.44 -21.56
C ALA A 320 -1.63 0.44 -20.65
N THR A 321 -2.33 -0.14 -19.68
CA THR A 321 -1.84 -1.24 -18.84
C THR A 321 -2.91 -2.30 -18.67
N VAL A 322 -2.51 -3.56 -18.46
CA VAL A 322 -3.43 -4.67 -18.19
C VAL A 322 -3.17 -5.44 -16.89
N THR A 323 -1.95 -5.42 -16.35
CA THR A 323 -1.60 -6.23 -15.15
C THR A 323 -1.10 -5.40 -13.98
N SER A 324 -1.58 -5.75 -12.78
CA SER A 324 -1.21 -5.17 -11.49
C SER A 324 -1.56 -6.16 -10.39
N ILE A 325 -0.71 -6.37 -9.38
CA ILE A 325 -1.06 -7.23 -8.24
C ILE A 325 -1.29 -6.35 -7.02
N ALA A 326 -2.56 -6.19 -6.65
CA ALA A 326 -2.98 -5.43 -5.48
C ALA A 326 -3.05 -6.34 -4.23
N PRO A 327 -3.08 -5.77 -3.01
CA PRO A 327 -3.47 -6.55 -1.85
C PRO A 327 -4.93 -7.00 -2.03
N THR A 328 -5.20 -8.28 -1.78
CA THR A 328 -6.56 -8.82 -1.86
C THR A 328 -7.12 -9.15 -0.48
N GLY A 329 -6.79 -8.35 0.54
CA GLY A 329 -7.16 -8.63 1.95
C GLY A 329 -8.63 -8.99 2.08
N SER A 330 -9.56 -8.08 1.77
CA SER A 330 -10.99 -8.37 1.87
C SER A 330 -11.51 -9.35 0.82
N THR A 331 -11.02 -9.25 -0.43
CA THR A 331 -11.57 -10.05 -1.55
C THR A 331 -11.13 -11.51 -1.52
N SER A 332 -9.93 -11.82 -1.02
CA SER A 332 -9.47 -13.20 -0.85
C SER A 332 -10.17 -13.89 0.31
N PHE A 333 -10.53 -13.16 1.38
CA PHE A 333 -11.43 -13.67 2.42
C PHE A 333 -12.79 -14.08 1.85
N ILE A 334 -13.41 -13.23 1.01
CA ILE A 334 -14.68 -13.57 0.33
C ILE A 334 -14.49 -14.80 -0.58
N ALA A 335 -13.36 -14.89 -1.28
CA ALA A 335 -13.05 -16.00 -2.16
C ALA A 335 -12.57 -17.27 -1.44
N GLY A 336 -12.36 -17.20 -0.12
CA GLY A 336 -11.87 -18.30 0.72
C GLY A 336 -10.48 -18.80 0.31
N VAL A 337 -9.56 -17.91 -0.07
CA VAL A 337 -8.19 -18.27 -0.50
C VAL A 337 -7.15 -17.27 0.03
N SER A 338 -5.87 -17.61 -0.13
CA SER A 338 -4.73 -16.77 0.24
C SER A 338 -4.73 -15.42 -0.48
N SER A 339 -4.15 -14.40 0.14
CA SER A 339 -4.13 -13.04 -0.42
C SER A 339 -3.05 -12.90 -1.50
N GLY A 340 -3.43 -12.37 -2.66
CA GLY A 340 -2.48 -11.97 -3.69
C GLY A 340 -1.51 -13.08 -4.11
N LEU A 341 -0.24 -12.70 -4.16
CA LEU A 341 0.90 -13.62 -4.29
C LEU A 341 1.55 -13.96 -2.93
N GLU A 342 0.97 -13.57 -1.80
CA GLU A 342 1.55 -13.80 -0.47
C GLU A 342 1.58 -15.29 -0.13
N PRO A 343 2.62 -15.80 0.58
CA PRO A 343 2.51 -17.07 1.27
C PRO A 343 1.50 -16.96 2.43
N PHE A 344 1.14 -18.11 3.01
CA PHE A 344 0.26 -18.11 4.19
C PHE A 344 0.94 -17.36 5.33
N PHE A 345 0.22 -16.43 5.98
CA PHE A 345 0.72 -15.88 7.24
C PHE A 345 0.57 -16.92 8.35
N LYS A 346 -0.64 -17.48 8.48
CA LYS A 346 -0.95 -18.68 9.27
C LYS A 346 -1.74 -19.66 8.41
N ILE A 347 -1.61 -20.95 8.69
CA ILE A 347 -2.34 -22.02 7.98
C ILE A 347 -3.74 -22.22 8.57
N ALA A 348 -3.86 -22.15 9.90
CA ALA A 348 -5.13 -22.18 10.62
C ALA A 348 -5.10 -21.16 11.77
N TYR A 349 -6.20 -20.47 12.02
CA TYR A 349 -6.33 -19.51 13.11
C TYR A 349 -7.79 -19.27 13.50
N MET A 350 -8.02 -18.77 14.72
CA MET A 350 -9.35 -18.28 15.12
C MET A 350 -9.54 -16.83 14.68
N MET A 351 -10.68 -16.56 14.07
CA MET A 351 -11.13 -15.21 13.75
C MET A 351 -12.30 -14.84 14.67
N ASN A 352 -12.08 -13.85 15.54
CA ASN A 352 -13.11 -13.32 16.41
C ASN A 352 -14.07 -12.44 15.61
N ARG A 353 -15.37 -12.63 15.83
CA ARG A 353 -16.41 -11.68 15.39
C ARG A 353 -16.88 -10.85 16.58
N ASP A 354 -17.47 -9.69 16.29
CA ASP A 354 -18.00 -8.74 17.28
C ASP A 354 -19.04 -9.35 18.26
N ASN A 355 -19.57 -10.55 17.99
CA ASN A 355 -20.60 -11.23 18.77
C ASN A 355 -20.08 -12.34 19.71
N ASN A 356 -18.78 -12.36 20.08
CA ASN A 356 -18.15 -13.45 20.85
C ASN A 356 -18.23 -14.85 20.18
N GLU A 357 -18.53 -14.92 18.89
CA GLU A 357 -18.40 -16.14 18.10
C GLU A 357 -17.02 -16.15 17.43
N SER A 358 -16.21 -17.16 17.74
CA SER A 358 -14.97 -17.45 17.04
C SER A 358 -15.25 -18.44 15.90
N ASN A 359 -14.76 -18.12 14.71
CA ASN A 359 -14.75 -19.06 13.59
C ASN A 359 -13.32 -19.52 13.33
N ILE A 360 -13.16 -20.82 13.12
CA ILE A 360 -11.90 -21.38 12.66
C ILE A 360 -11.75 -21.07 11.16
N VAL A 361 -10.66 -20.39 10.81
CA VAL A 361 -10.27 -20.15 9.42
C VAL A 361 -9.07 -21.02 9.12
N VAL A 362 -9.14 -21.79 8.02
CA VAL A 362 -8.06 -22.67 7.57
C VAL A 362 -7.80 -22.39 6.09
N ALA A 363 -6.52 -22.37 5.70
CA ALA A 363 -6.10 -22.31 4.31
C ALA A 363 -6.81 -23.41 3.50
N ARG A 364 -7.44 -23.03 2.39
CA ARG A 364 -8.35 -23.91 1.64
C ARG A 364 -7.65 -25.16 1.13
N SER A 365 -6.46 -24.98 0.55
CA SER A 365 -5.62 -26.09 0.08
C SER A 365 -5.20 -27.06 1.18
N PHE A 366 -4.93 -26.54 2.38
CA PHE A 366 -4.59 -27.34 3.55
C PHE A 366 -5.81 -28.12 4.06
N MET A 367 -6.96 -27.46 4.16
CA MET A 367 -8.24 -28.07 4.57
C MET A 367 -8.64 -29.19 3.61
N ASP A 368 -8.54 -28.97 2.30
CA ASP A 368 -8.90 -29.98 1.29
C ASP A 368 -7.99 -31.22 1.43
N LYS A 369 -6.68 -31.02 1.61
CA LYS A 369 -5.73 -32.13 1.82
C LYS A 369 -5.95 -32.87 3.14
N ILE A 370 -6.18 -32.15 4.23
CA ILE A 370 -6.43 -32.74 5.56
C ILE A 370 -7.68 -33.63 5.54
N LYS A 371 -8.74 -33.21 4.85
CA LYS A 371 -9.95 -34.01 4.68
C LYS A 371 -9.72 -35.27 3.84
N GLU A 372 -8.93 -35.17 2.78
CA GLU A 372 -8.54 -36.33 1.96
C GLU A 372 -7.76 -37.36 2.79
N ASP A 373 -6.84 -36.89 3.64
CA ASP A 373 -6.01 -37.73 4.49
C ASP A 373 -6.71 -38.14 5.81
N LYS A 374 -7.91 -37.60 6.11
CA LYS A 374 -8.70 -37.81 7.34
C LYS A 374 -7.94 -37.45 8.63
N LEU A 375 -7.34 -36.27 8.65
CA LEU A 375 -6.49 -35.76 9.74
C LEU A 375 -7.04 -34.48 10.39
N GLU A 376 -8.35 -34.23 10.34
CA GLU A 376 -8.98 -32.97 10.78
C GLU A 376 -8.66 -32.60 12.23
N ASP A 377 -8.46 -33.58 13.11
CA ASP A 377 -8.16 -33.40 14.53
C ASP A 377 -6.88 -32.57 14.78
N VAL A 378 -5.96 -32.52 13.81
CA VAL A 378 -4.72 -31.75 13.93
C VAL A 378 -4.95 -30.23 13.85
N ILE A 379 -6.09 -29.77 13.32
CA ILE A 379 -6.39 -28.35 13.15
C ILE A 379 -6.52 -27.66 14.51
N GLU A 380 -7.20 -28.31 15.47
CA GLU A 380 -7.36 -27.76 16.81
C GLU A 380 -6.01 -27.65 17.54
N VAL A 381 -5.18 -28.68 17.42
CA VAL A 381 -3.80 -28.67 17.98
C VAL A 381 -2.96 -27.57 17.34
N MET A 382 -3.07 -27.40 16.01
CA MET A 382 -2.37 -26.36 15.27
C MET A 382 -2.69 -24.96 15.80
N ILE A 383 -3.97 -24.69 16.06
CA ILE A 383 -4.46 -23.39 16.52
C ILE A 383 -4.08 -23.17 17.99
N ASN A 384 -4.35 -24.15 18.86
CA ASN A 384 -4.16 -24.00 20.31
C ASN A 384 -2.68 -23.86 20.70
N GLU A 385 -1.77 -24.45 19.92
CA GLU A 385 -0.33 -24.43 20.18
C GLU A 385 0.45 -23.51 19.23
N ASP A 386 -0.25 -22.76 18.36
CA ASP A 386 0.30 -21.88 17.33
C ASP A 386 1.43 -22.52 16.49
N LEU A 387 1.15 -23.73 15.96
CA LEU A 387 2.15 -24.52 15.23
C LEU A 387 2.04 -24.35 13.72
N THR A 388 3.18 -24.28 13.05
CA THR A 388 3.27 -24.47 11.60
C THR A 388 3.20 -25.96 11.23
N PRO A 389 2.82 -26.31 9.98
CA PRO A 389 2.87 -27.69 9.52
C PRO A 389 4.23 -28.37 9.71
N ASN A 390 5.34 -27.65 9.46
CA ASN A 390 6.68 -28.20 9.66
C ASN A 390 7.02 -28.47 11.13
N GLN A 391 6.54 -27.64 12.06
CA GLN A 391 6.67 -27.92 13.49
C GLN A 391 5.85 -29.15 13.91
N MET A 392 4.63 -29.30 13.39
CA MET A 392 3.82 -30.49 13.64
C MET A 392 4.45 -31.76 13.07
N ILE A 393 5.07 -31.70 11.89
CA ILE A 393 5.84 -32.81 11.31
C ILE A 393 7.00 -33.21 12.23
N LYS A 394 7.75 -32.24 12.76
CA LYS A 394 8.85 -32.52 13.71
C LYS A 394 8.37 -33.21 14.99
N ARG A 395 7.12 -32.94 15.41
CA ARG A 395 6.47 -33.57 16.58
C ARG A 395 5.79 -34.90 16.25
N GLY A 396 5.80 -35.35 15.00
CA GLY A 396 5.13 -36.57 14.57
C GLY A 396 3.60 -36.46 14.46
N LEU A 397 3.05 -35.25 14.48
CA LEU A 397 1.61 -34.99 14.41
C LEU A 397 1.09 -34.87 12.97
N LEU A 398 1.96 -34.55 12.02
CA LEU A 398 1.66 -34.51 10.59
C LEU A 398 2.67 -35.34 9.79
N PRO A 399 2.24 -36.01 8.69
CA PRO A 399 3.16 -36.71 7.81
C PRO A 399 4.01 -35.73 6.98
N LYS A 400 5.20 -36.19 6.54
CA LYS A 400 6.14 -35.37 5.75
C LYS A 400 5.56 -34.81 4.44
N THR A 401 4.48 -35.39 3.94
CA THR A 401 3.72 -34.95 2.76
C THR A 401 3.08 -33.56 2.91
N TYR A 402 3.16 -32.93 4.09
CA TYR A 402 2.70 -31.56 4.35
C TYR A 402 3.85 -30.53 4.42
N SER A 403 5.11 -30.93 4.21
CA SER A 403 6.28 -30.05 4.39
C SER A 403 6.37 -28.88 3.40
N HIS A 404 5.58 -28.92 2.32
CA HIS A 404 5.48 -27.82 1.36
C HIS A 404 4.58 -26.68 1.84
N PHE A 405 3.71 -26.90 2.83
CA PHE A 405 2.95 -25.83 3.47
C PHE A 405 3.86 -25.04 4.40
N VAL A 406 4.32 -23.89 3.91
CA VAL A 406 5.15 -22.95 4.65
C VAL A 406 4.40 -21.67 4.95
N THR A 407 4.65 -21.11 6.12
CA THR A 407 4.21 -19.76 6.47
C THR A 407 5.21 -18.71 5.97
N ALA A 408 4.81 -17.44 6.01
CA ALA A 408 5.62 -16.31 5.61
C ALA A 408 6.97 -16.25 6.35
N ASN A 409 7.00 -16.57 7.64
CA ASN A 409 8.22 -16.57 8.45
C ASN A 409 9.12 -17.79 8.18
N GLU A 410 8.63 -18.81 7.48
CA GLU A 410 9.42 -19.97 7.03
C GLU A 410 10.01 -19.78 5.62
N VAL A 411 9.67 -18.68 4.94
CA VAL A 411 10.22 -18.28 3.64
C VAL A 411 11.35 -17.28 3.87
N THR A 412 12.49 -17.46 3.18
CA THR A 412 13.62 -16.54 3.33
C THR A 412 13.28 -15.16 2.76
N PRO A 413 13.81 -14.05 3.33
CA PRO A 413 13.62 -12.72 2.79
C PRO A 413 14.06 -12.60 1.31
N GLU A 414 15.14 -13.29 0.92
CA GLU A 414 15.62 -13.35 -0.45
C GLU A 414 14.61 -14.04 -1.38
N ASP A 415 14.01 -15.15 -0.96
CA ASP A 415 13.03 -15.86 -1.79
C ASP A 415 11.71 -15.10 -1.89
N HIS A 416 11.31 -14.36 -0.86
CA HIS A 416 10.23 -13.38 -0.97
C HIS A 416 10.50 -12.34 -2.07
N VAL A 417 11.71 -11.77 -2.11
CA VAL A 417 12.10 -10.79 -3.14
C VAL A 417 12.16 -11.43 -4.52
N LYS A 418 12.76 -12.61 -4.66
CA LYS A 418 12.82 -13.35 -5.93
C LYS A 418 11.43 -13.66 -6.46
N MET A 419 10.48 -14.01 -5.58
CA MET A 419 9.09 -14.25 -5.98
C MET A 419 8.45 -12.97 -6.51
N GLN A 420 8.60 -11.85 -5.77
CA GLN A 420 8.11 -10.56 -6.22
C GLN A 420 8.69 -10.17 -7.59
N ALA A 421 10.01 -10.32 -7.76
CA ALA A 421 10.69 -10.01 -9.02
C ALA A 421 10.22 -10.92 -10.16
N THR A 422 9.96 -12.20 -9.88
CA THR A 422 9.46 -13.16 -10.86
C THR A 422 8.09 -12.76 -11.38
N PHE A 423 7.17 -12.34 -10.51
CA PHE A 423 5.90 -11.76 -10.93
C PHE A 423 6.08 -10.42 -11.65
N GLN A 424 6.98 -9.55 -11.18
CA GLN A 424 7.17 -8.20 -11.74
C GLN A 424 7.51 -8.21 -13.23
N LYS A 425 8.25 -9.24 -13.71
CA LYS A 425 8.55 -9.44 -15.14
C LYS A 425 7.33 -9.45 -16.04
N HIS A 426 6.16 -9.79 -15.50
CA HIS A 426 4.89 -9.91 -16.22
C HIS A 426 3.82 -8.92 -15.73
N VAL A 427 4.20 -7.96 -14.88
CA VAL A 427 3.31 -6.95 -14.30
C VAL A 427 3.69 -5.56 -14.81
N GLU A 428 2.81 -4.98 -15.62
CA GLU A 428 3.01 -3.67 -16.26
C GLU A 428 2.91 -2.51 -15.24
N MET A 429 2.11 -2.67 -14.18
CA MET A 429 2.05 -1.73 -13.06
C MET A 429 2.93 -2.21 -11.89
N SER A 430 2.52 -1.95 -10.65
CA SER A 430 3.23 -2.34 -9.42
C SER A 430 2.66 -3.62 -8.80
N ILE A 431 3.40 -4.15 -7.83
CA ILE A 431 3.01 -5.31 -7.04
C ILE A 431 3.00 -4.91 -5.56
N SER A 432 1.91 -5.21 -4.87
CA SER A 432 1.86 -5.23 -3.41
C SER A 432 2.39 -6.57 -2.91
N LYS A 433 3.53 -6.52 -2.22
CA LYS A 433 4.16 -7.69 -1.60
C LYS A 433 4.91 -7.29 -0.34
N THR A 434 4.65 -7.99 0.76
CA THR A 434 5.40 -7.84 2.00
C THR A 434 6.58 -8.81 2.04
N ILE A 435 7.78 -8.31 2.28
CA ILE A 435 8.97 -9.11 2.54
C ILE A 435 9.09 -9.28 4.05
N ASN A 436 8.71 -10.46 4.55
CA ASN A 436 8.82 -10.77 5.97
C ASN A 436 10.28 -11.09 6.29
N MET A 437 10.76 -10.57 7.42
CA MET A 437 12.10 -10.76 7.93
C MET A 437 12.03 -11.21 9.38
N PRO A 438 12.96 -12.06 9.87
CA PRO A 438 12.94 -12.51 11.25
C PRO A 438 13.24 -11.35 12.21
N HIS A 439 12.81 -11.48 13.47
CA HIS A 439 12.93 -10.42 14.47
C HIS A 439 14.38 -9.96 14.72
N ASP A 440 15.35 -10.85 14.54
CA ASP A 440 16.79 -10.60 14.70
C ASP A 440 17.45 -10.02 13.44
N ALA A 441 16.68 -9.76 12.36
CA ALA A 441 17.21 -9.17 11.13
C ALA A 441 17.87 -7.80 11.37
N THR A 442 19.10 -7.65 10.90
CA THR A 442 19.87 -6.42 11.09
C THR A 442 19.56 -5.36 10.04
N VAL A 443 19.98 -4.11 10.29
CA VAL A 443 19.93 -3.02 9.29
C VAL A 443 20.68 -3.38 8.00
N GLU A 444 21.80 -4.11 8.11
CA GLU A 444 22.55 -4.55 6.92
C GLU A 444 21.78 -5.60 6.13
N ASP A 445 21.02 -6.48 6.78
CA ASP A 445 20.16 -7.45 6.09
C ASP A 445 19.04 -6.73 5.34
N VAL A 446 18.41 -5.73 5.97
CA VAL A 446 17.42 -4.86 5.31
C VAL A 446 18.03 -4.18 4.07
N LYS A 447 19.24 -3.62 4.17
CA LYS A 447 19.94 -3.00 3.03
C LYS A 447 20.23 -4.00 1.92
N LYS A 448 20.65 -5.23 2.25
CA LYS A 448 20.89 -6.29 1.26
C LYS A 448 19.60 -6.61 0.49
N ILE A 449 18.48 -6.75 1.21
CA ILE A 449 17.16 -7.04 0.63
C ILE A 449 16.66 -5.92 -0.28
N ILE A 450 16.81 -4.65 0.13
CA ILE A 450 16.46 -3.50 -0.72
C ILE A 450 17.30 -3.49 -2.01
N ARG A 451 18.63 -3.70 -1.88
CA ARG A 451 19.54 -3.74 -3.05
C ARG A 451 19.24 -4.92 -3.97
N LEU A 452 18.88 -6.08 -3.41
CA LEU A 452 18.49 -7.25 -4.18
C LEU A 452 17.21 -6.95 -4.99
N ALA A 453 16.20 -6.37 -4.37
CA ALA A 453 14.95 -6.03 -5.04
C ALA A 453 15.16 -5.03 -6.19
N TYR A 454 15.97 -3.98 -5.96
CA TYR A 454 16.35 -3.04 -7.01
C TYR A 454 17.06 -3.73 -8.17
N LYS A 455 18.09 -4.55 -7.88
CA LYS A 455 18.86 -5.29 -8.90
C LYS A 455 18.03 -6.28 -9.70
N LEU A 456 17.00 -6.85 -9.09
CA LEU A 456 16.09 -7.79 -9.74
C LEU A 456 14.96 -7.09 -10.51
N GLY A 457 14.94 -5.75 -10.56
CA GLY A 457 14.02 -4.97 -11.37
C GLY A 457 12.61 -4.84 -10.77
N THR A 458 12.44 -4.99 -9.45
CA THR A 458 11.14 -4.67 -8.84
C THR A 458 10.85 -3.17 -8.94
N LYS A 459 9.57 -2.77 -8.96
CA LYS A 459 9.18 -1.34 -8.97
C LYS A 459 9.12 -0.72 -7.56
N GLY A 460 9.11 -1.56 -6.55
CA GLY A 460 9.18 -1.18 -5.16
C GLY A 460 9.35 -2.39 -4.26
N ILE A 461 9.38 -2.16 -2.95
CA ILE A 461 9.49 -3.19 -1.92
C ILE A 461 8.85 -2.70 -0.62
N THR A 462 8.17 -3.59 0.09
CA THR A 462 7.66 -3.37 1.45
C THR A 462 8.30 -4.39 2.37
N ILE A 463 8.89 -3.96 3.49
CA ILE A 463 9.57 -4.85 4.44
C ILE A 463 8.80 -4.84 5.76
N PHE A 464 8.59 -6.03 6.33
CA PHE A 464 8.04 -6.23 7.67
C PHE A 464 9.02 -7.11 8.45
N ARG A 465 9.59 -6.59 9.54
CA ARG A 465 10.46 -7.36 10.44
C ARG A 465 9.59 -7.89 11.58
N ASP A 466 9.65 -9.19 11.84
CA ASP A 466 8.87 -9.82 12.90
C ASP A 466 9.19 -9.18 14.25
N ASP A 467 8.20 -9.05 15.12
CA ASP A 467 8.29 -8.29 16.38
C ASP A 467 8.89 -6.88 16.25
N CYS A 468 8.93 -6.28 15.05
CA CYS A 468 9.15 -4.84 14.94
C CYS A 468 7.87 -4.16 15.40
N PHE A 469 7.78 -3.96 16.72
CA PHE A 469 6.72 -3.15 17.31
C PHE A 469 6.65 -1.83 16.54
N ARG A 470 5.48 -1.58 15.96
CA ARG A 470 5.02 -0.21 15.74
C ARG A 470 4.79 0.32 17.15
N ASP A 471 5.74 1.06 17.69
CA ASP A 471 5.52 1.83 18.90
C ASP A 471 4.29 2.73 18.70
N ALA A 472 3.13 2.25 19.12
CA ALA A 472 2.14 3.10 19.73
C ALA A 472 2.79 3.52 21.05
N PHE A 473 3.48 4.66 21.02
CA PHE A 473 4.23 5.22 22.13
C PHE A 473 3.43 5.13 23.43
N LEU A 474 4.09 4.59 24.44
CA LEU A 474 3.90 4.77 25.88
C LEU A 474 3.11 6.06 26.25
N THR A 475 1.80 5.93 26.31
CA THR A 475 1.01 6.48 27.42
C THR A 475 0.63 5.28 28.26
N GLU A 476 0.74 5.34 29.59
CA GLU A 476 0.27 4.28 30.50
C GLU A 476 -1.05 3.69 29.98
N ILE A 477 -0.97 2.52 29.34
CA ILE A 477 -2.14 1.89 28.75
C ILE A 477 -2.92 1.39 29.96
N THR A 478 -4.11 1.92 30.12
CA THR A 478 -5.06 1.48 31.13
C THR A 478 -6.18 0.71 30.42
N CYS A 479 -6.72 -0.36 31.04
CA CYS A 479 -7.87 -1.10 30.51
C CYS A 479 -8.94 -0.09 30.11
N SER A 480 -9.31 -0.04 28.83
CA SER A 480 -10.31 0.91 28.32
C SER A 480 -11.68 0.78 28.99
N ALA A 481 -11.93 -0.37 29.64
CA ALA A 481 -13.14 -0.62 30.40
C ALA A 481 -13.06 -0.30 31.90
N CYS A 482 -11.89 -0.40 32.55
CA CYS A 482 -11.79 -0.26 34.02
C CYS A 482 -10.67 0.66 34.53
N GLY A 483 -9.80 1.17 33.65
CA GLY A 483 -8.71 2.05 34.03
C GLY A 483 -7.49 1.35 34.66
N SER A 484 -7.48 0.02 34.75
CA SER A 484 -6.36 -0.73 35.37
C SER A 484 -5.10 -0.73 34.50
N THR A 485 -3.94 -0.61 35.13
CA THR A 485 -2.61 -0.78 34.53
C THR A 485 -2.11 -2.24 34.51
N ASN A 486 -2.86 -3.18 35.09
CA ASN A 486 -2.52 -4.61 35.15
C ASN A 486 -2.89 -5.31 33.84
N LEU A 487 -2.08 -5.08 32.80
CA LEU A 487 -2.27 -5.58 31.44
C LEU A 487 -1.22 -6.65 31.09
N GLU A 488 -1.66 -7.78 30.55
CA GLU A 488 -0.85 -8.84 29.98
C GLU A 488 -0.84 -8.73 28.45
N HIS A 489 0.36 -8.79 27.86
CA HIS A 489 0.55 -8.66 26.42
C HIS A 489 0.98 -10.00 25.84
N LYS A 490 0.16 -10.60 24.97
CA LYS A 490 0.46 -11.86 24.30
C LYS A 490 -0.11 -11.88 22.88
N GLU A 491 0.70 -12.28 21.90
CA GLU A 491 0.28 -12.56 20.51
C GLU A 491 -0.54 -11.42 19.83
N GLY A 492 -0.13 -10.16 20.03
CA GLY A 492 -0.82 -9.01 19.41
C GLY A 492 -2.14 -8.62 20.06
N CYS A 493 -2.44 -9.21 21.22
CA CYS A 493 -3.56 -8.86 22.10
C CYS A 493 -3.06 -8.26 23.42
N ILE A 494 -3.82 -7.29 23.92
CA ILE A 494 -3.65 -6.67 25.25
C ILE A 494 -4.83 -7.13 26.12
N THR A 495 -4.57 -7.96 27.11
CA THR A 495 -5.57 -8.49 28.04
C THR A 495 -5.43 -7.83 29.40
N CYS A 496 -6.50 -7.32 29.98
CA CYS A 496 -6.45 -6.84 31.35
C CYS A 496 -6.75 -7.96 32.34
N ASN A 497 -5.84 -8.18 33.28
CA ASN A 497 -5.99 -9.22 34.31
C ASN A 497 -7.06 -8.89 35.35
N ASP A 498 -7.44 -7.61 35.49
CA ASP A 498 -8.43 -7.18 36.48
C ASP A 498 -9.86 -7.16 35.91
N CYS A 499 -10.04 -6.74 34.65
CA CYS A 499 -11.35 -6.60 34.00
C CYS A 499 -11.65 -7.70 32.96
N GLY A 500 -10.64 -8.49 32.56
CA GLY A 500 -10.74 -9.54 31.54
C GLY A 500 -10.84 -9.04 30.09
N VAL A 501 -10.88 -7.73 29.86
CA VAL A 501 -11.02 -7.14 28.51
C VAL A 501 -9.74 -7.34 27.71
N SER A 502 -9.90 -7.87 26.50
CA SER A 502 -8.81 -8.11 25.55
C SER A 502 -8.98 -7.27 24.30
N LEU A 503 -7.92 -6.56 23.88
CA LEU A 503 -7.87 -5.76 22.66
C LEU A 503 -6.81 -6.34 21.73
N CYS A 504 -7.24 -6.91 20.59
CA CYS A 504 -6.35 -7.53 19.62
C CYS A 504 -6.22 -6.68 18.36
N SER A 505 -4.99 -6.49 17.90
CA SER A 505 -4.70 -5.84 16.62
C SER A 505 -4.93 -6.83 15.48
N VAL A 506 -5.94 -6.57 14.63
CA VAL A 506 -6.17 -7.35 13.40
C VAL A 506 -5.19 -6.86 12.34
N GLY A 507 -4.19 -7.68 12.02
CA GLY A 507 -3.20 -7.45 10.95
C GLY A 507 -3.71 -7.84 9.57
#